data_AF-A0A956GUZ3-F1
#
_entry.id   AF-A0A956GUZ3-F1
#
_cell.length_a   1.000
_cell.length_b   1.000
_cell.length_c   1.000
_cell.angle_alpha   90.00
_cell.angle_beta   90.00
_cell.angle_gamma   90.00
#
_symmetry.space_group_name_H-M   'P 1'
#
loop_
_entity.id
_entity.type
_entity.pdbx_description
1 polymer ?
#
loop_
_entity_poly.entity_id
_entity_poly.type
_entity_poly.pdbx_seq_one_letter_code
_entity_poly.pdbx_strand_id
1 'polypeptide(L)'
;ILDEVFAAGVTGGTYEEDWVELYNPNPDPVDVSGWHCTDDPTMPMKGVFPADTIVPAMGYLQFAVTDASVGFKLAQGGESFTFFDAADVMVDTVTYGDGEAGTDTNVVSYARIPDLTGAFQTTATVTPGAANPATP
;
A
#
# COMPACT_ATOMS: atom_id res chain seq x y z
N ILE A 1 -5.73 -3.53 6.92
CA ILE A 1 -4.34 -3.19 7.30
C ILE A 1 -3.51 -3.02 6.04
N LEU A 2 -2.41 -2.28 6.08
CA LEU A 2 -1.46 -2.22 4.98
C LEU A 2 -0.81 -3.59 4.81
N ASP A 3 -0.59 -4.03 3.59
CA ASP A 3 -0.06 -5.36 3.29
C ASP A 3 1.24 -5.30 2.48
N GLU A 4 1.19 -4.58 1.37
CA GLU A 4 2.32 -4.44 0.45
C GLU A 4 2.33 -3.03 -0.18
N VAL A 5 3.52 -2.51 -0.43
CA VAL A 5 3.76 -1.20 -1.05
C VAL A 5 4.75 -1.34 -2.19
N PHE A 6 4.44 -0.67 -3.31
CA PHE A 6 5.31 -0.60 -4.48
C PHE A 6 5.39 0.83 -5.02
N ALA A 7 6.61 1.36 -5.13
CA ALA A 7 6.95 2.66 -5.72
C ALA A 7 7.66 2.44 -7.07
N ALA A 8 6.93 2.64 -8.16
CA ALA A 8 7.41 2.47 -9.52
C ALA A 8 8.40 3.59 -9.90
N GLY A 9 9.61 3.23 -10.35
CA GLY A 9 10.65 4.23 -10.70
C GLY A 9 10.82 4.51 -12.18
N VAL A 10 10.50 3.55 -13.05
CA VAL A 10 10.66 3.69 -14.50
C VAL A 10 9.41 3.30 -15.25
N THR A 11 9.04 4.15 -16.21
CA THR A 11 8.04 3.84 -17.23
C THR A 11 8.49 2.63 -18.06
N GLY A 12 7.62 1.62 -18.21
CA GLY A 12 7.87 0.40 -18.98
C GLY A 12 8.34 -0.82 -18.18
N GLY A 13 8.26 -0.77 -16.84
CA GLY A 13 8.41 -1.96 -15.97
C GLY A 13 7.15 -2.84 -15.93
N THR A 14 7.23 -3.99 -15.27
CA THR A 14 6.07 -4.90 -15.09
C THR A 14 4.88 -4.23 -14.39
N TYR A 15 5.17 -3.26 -13.52
CA TYR A 15 4.20 -2.38 -12.87
C TYR A 15 4.54 -0.95 -13.26
N GLU A 16 3.60 -0.25 -13.91
CA GLU A 16 3.85 1.10 -14.46
C GLU A 16 3.45 2.24 -13.50
N GLU A 17 2.77 1.93 -12.40
CA GLU A 17 2.27 2.89 -11.43
C GLU A 17 2.59 2.44 -10.01
N ASP A 18 2.73 3.41 -9.10
CA ASP A 18 2.83 3.12 -7.67
C ASP A 18 1.52 2.54 -7.18
N TRP A 19 1.58 1.65 -6.22
CA TRP A 19 0.39 1.08 -5.61
C TRP A 19 0.63 0.68 -4.17
N VAL A 20 -0.48 0.59 -3.45
CA VAL A 20 -0.54 0.06 -2.09
C VAL A 20 -1.62 -1.01 -2.06
N GLU A 21 -1.38 -2.05 -1.27
CA GLU A 21 -2.33 -3.10 -1.02
C GLU A 21 -2.80 -3.08 0.44
N LEU A 22 -4.11 -3.22 0.61
CA LEU A 22 -4.74 -3.47 1.90
C LEU A 22 -5.16 -4.92 1.99
N TYR A 23 -5.03 -5.50 3.17
CA TYR A 23 -5.66 -6.76 3.53
C TYR A 23 -6.74 -6.56 4.59
N ASN A 24 -7.87 -7.25 4.41
CA ASN A 24 -8.93 -7.35 5.40
C ASN A 24 -8.84 -8.71 6.13
N PRO A 25 -8.41 -8.75 7.40
CA PRO A 25 -8.31 -9.99 8.17
C PRO A 25 -9.64 -10.47 8.76
N ASN A 26 -10.73 -9.74 8.53
CA ASN A 26 -12.04 -10.08 9.08
C ASN A 26 -12.75 -11.12 8.19
N PRO A 27 -13.63 -11.95 8.79
CA PRO A 27 -14.43 -12.92 8.04
C PRO A 27 -15.56 -12.27 7.23
N ASP A 28 -15.79 -10.97 7.41
CA ASP A 28 -16.79 -10.17 6.70
C ASP A 28 -16.11 -9.08 5.85
N PRO A 29 -16.68 -8.68 4.70
CA PRO A 29 -16.16 -7.58 3.90
C PRO A 29 -16.20 -6.25 4.69
N VAL A 30 -15.20 -5.40 4.46
CA VAL A 30 -15.09 -4.08 5.08
C VAL A 30 -15.33 -3.01 4.02
N ASP A 31 -16.29 -2.13 4.27
CA ASP A 31 -16.50 -0.92 3.50
C ASP A 31 -15.51 0.16 3.94
N VAL A 32 -14.62 0.54 3.02
CA VAL A 32 -13.61 1.59 3.22
C VAL A 32 -13.99 2.90 2.53
N SER A 33 -15.27 3.07 2.15
CA SER A 33 -15.77 4.34 1.63
C SER A 33 -15.50 5.50 2.59
N GLY A 34 -14.91 6.58 2.07
CA GLY A 34 -14.57 7.76 2.87
C GLY A 34 -13.35 7.59 3.80
N TRP A 35 -12.73 6.41 3.83
CA TRP A 35 -11.41 6.24 4.43
C TRP A 35 -10.39 7.02 3.60
N HIS A 36 -9.21 7.27 4.16
CA HIS A 36 -8.24 8.14 3.50
C HIS A 36 -6.79 7.76 3.77
N CYS A 37 -5.90 8.24 2.91
CA CYS A 37 -4.48 8.00 2.98
C CYS A 37 -3.64 9.26 2.72
N THR A 38 -2.39 9.19 3.14
CA THR A 38 -1.38 10.22 2.90
C THR A 38 0.04 9.68 2.96
N ASP A 39 0.93 10.33 2.24
CA ASP A 39 2.40 10.29 2.35
C ASP A 39 2.96 11.40 3.29
N ASP A 40 2.12 12.36 3.69
CA ASP A 40 2.48 13.49 4.54
C ASP A 40 1.58 13.52 5.79
N PRO A 41 2.11 13.17 6.98
CA PRO A 41 1.32 13.15 8.21
C PRO A 41 0.81 14.52 8.64
N THR A 42 1.32 15.62 8.07
CA THR A 42 0.81 16.98 8.31
C THR A 42 -0.43 17.29 7.47
N MET A 43 -0.71 16.49 6.44
CA MET A 43 -1.89 16.54 5.59
C MET A 43 -2.57 15.15 5.57
N PRO A 44 -3.28 14.75 6.64
CA PRO A 44 -3.75 13.37 6.81
C PRO A 44 -4.69 12.89 5.70
N MET A 45 -5.47 13.79 5.11
CA MET A 45 -6.54 13.47 4.15
C MET A 45 -6.18 13.91 2.72
N LYS A 46 -5.12 13.34 2.12
CA LYS A 46 -4.74 13.63 0.72
C LYS A 46 -5.58 12.82 -0.28
N GLY A 47 -5.57 11.49 -0.12
CA GLY A 47 -6.36 10.57 -0.93
C GLY A 47 -7.59 10.10 -0.18
N VAL A 48 -8.78 10.15 -0.79
CA VAL A 48 -10.03 9.69 -0.18
C VAL A 48 -10.63 8.58 -1.04
N PHE A 49 -11.00 7.48 -0.40
CA PHE A 49 -11.58 6.33 -1.08
C PHE A 49 -13.03 6.64 -1.50
N PRO A 50 -13.40 6.37 -2.76
CA PRO A 50 -14.73 6.66 -3.25
C PRO A 50 -15.78 5.78 -2.57
N ALA A 51 -17.04 6.18 -2.71
CA ALA A 51 -18.17 5.38 -2.26
C ALA A 51 -18.14 3.98 -2.91
N ASP A 52 -18.69 3.00 -2.19
CA ASP A 52 -18.78 1.60 -2.58
C ASP A 52 -17.41 0.91 -2.75
N THR A 53 -16.36 1.40 -2.06
CA THR A 53 -15.06 0.72 -2.04
C THR A 53 -15.02 -0.32 -0.94
N ILE A 54 -15.00 -1.60 -1.34
CA ILE A 54 -15.07 -2.74 -0.42
C ILE A 54 -13.79 -3.55 -0.47
N VAL A 55 -13.22 -3.86 0.70
CA VAL A 55 -12.19 -4.90 0.84
C VAL A 55 -12.88 -6.23 1.18
N PRO A 56 -12.78 -7.28 0.34
CA PRO A 56 -13.44 -8.56 0.59
C PRO A 56 -13.04 -9.19 1.92
N ALA A 57 -13.88 -10.07 2.45
CA ALA A 57 -13.53 -10.90 3.61
C ALA A 57 -12.27 -11.74 3.32
N MET A 58 -11.29 -11.72 4.23
CA MET A 58 -10.00 -12.41 4.05
C MET A 58 -9.35 -12.12 2.68
N GLY A 59 -9.53 -10.89 2.20
CA GLY A 59 -9.18 -10.50 0.83
C GLY A 59 -8.38 -9.22 0.76
N TYR A 60 -7.92 -8.94 -0.46
CA TYR A 60 -7.00 -7.88 -0.79
C TYR A 60 -7.70 -6.76 -1.57
N LEU A 61 -7.22 -5.53 -1.38
CA LEU A 61 -7.55 -4.39 -2.21
C LEU A 61 -6.24 -3.68 -2.59
N GLN A 62 -5.79 -3.92 -3.83
CA GLN A 62 -4.77 -3.13 -4.48
C GLN A 62 -5.38 -1.87 -5.07
N PHE A 63 -4.72 -0.72 -4.90
CA PHE A 63 -5.10 0.52 -5.57
C PHE A 63 -3.87 1.32 -5.98
N ALA A 64 -4.00 2.03 -7.10
CA ALA A 64 -2.95 2.89 -7.62
C ALA A 64 -2.76 4.13 -6.72
N VAL A 65 -1.52 4.54 -6.51
CA VAL A 65 -1.12 5.77 -5.81
C VAL A 65 -0.49 6.72 -6.82
N THR A 66 -1.32 7.56 -7.42
CA THR A 66 -0.90 8.53 -8.43
C THR A 66 -1.55 9.89 -8.18
N ASP A 67 -1.01 10.93 -8.81
CA ASP A 67 -1.64 12.26 -8.83
C ASP A 67 -3.11 12.19 -9.30
N ALA A 68 -3.43 11.25 -10.19
CA ALA A 68 -4.77 11.08 -10.72
C ALA A 68 -5.71 10.27 -9.80
N SER A 69 -5.18 9.29 -9.06
CA SER A 69 -5.99 8.39 -8.23
C SER A 69 -6.21 8.92 -6.82
N VAL A 70 -5.14 9.38 -6.15
CA VAL A 70 -5.16 9.80 -4.74
C VAL A 70 -4.49 11.16 -4.50
N GLY A 71 -4.01 11.83 -5.55
CA GLY A 71 -3.47 13.19 -5.48
C GLY A 71 -2.00 13.26 -5.08
N PHE A 72 -1.27 12.14 -5.11
CA PHE A 72 0.18 12.06 -4.85
C PHE A 72 0.79 10.78 -5.42
N LYS A 73 2.11 10.71 -5.43
CA LYS A 73 2.91 9.56 -5.85
C LYS A 73 3.82 9.11 -4.72
N LEU A 74 4.25 7.86 -4.79
CA LEU A 74 5.21 7.31 -3.84
C LEU A 74 6.66 7.66 -4.24
N ALA A 75 7.50 7.92 -3.25
CA ALA A 75 8.89 8.31 -3.43
C ALA A 75 9.83 7.10 -3.31
N GLN A 76 10.60 6.81 -4.36
CA GLN A 76 11.64 5.77 -4.28
C GLN A 76 12.73 6.06 -3.25
N GLY A 77 12.98 7.34 -2.91
CA GLY A 77 13.96 7.75 -1.90
C GLY A 77 13.57 7.42 -0.46
N GLY A 78 12.41 6.81 -0.24
CA GLY A 78 11.87 6.48 1.07
C GLY A 78 10.96 7.57 1.63
N GLU A 79 9.90 7.15 2.31
CA GLU A 79 8.89 7.99 2.95
C GLU A 79 8.01 7.17 3.90
N SER A 80 6.92 7.75 4.40
CA SER A 80 5.87 7.02 5.12
C SER A 80 4.55 7.08 4.36
N PHE A 81 3.82 5.98 4.30
CA PHE A 81 2.42 5.94 3.88
C PHE A 81 1.54 5.60 5.07
N THR A 82 0.46 6.36 5.26
CA THR A 82 -0.45 6.18 6.39
C THR A 82 -1.89 6.05 5.91
N PHE A 83 -2.63 5.14 6.52
CA PHE A 83 -4.02 4.83 6.23
C PHE A 83 -4.89 5.09 7.45
N PHE A 84 -6.02 5.76 7.23
CA PHE A 84 -6.97 6.20 8.25
C PHE A 84 -8.37 5.72 7.90
N ASP A 85 -9.19 5.50 8.92
CA ASP A 85 -10.61 5.22 8.73
C ASP A 85 -11.42 6.51 8.47
N ALA A 86 -12.72 6.34 8.20
CA ALA A 86 -13.63 7.46 7.95
C ALA A 86 -13.89 8.36 9.19
N ALA A 87 -13.39 7.97 10.37
CA ALA A 87 -13.49 8.73 11.62
C ALA A 87 -12.17 9.41 11.99
N ASP A 88 -11.23 9.53 11.03
CA ASP A 88 -9.90 10.13 11.19
C ASP A 88 -8.99 9.37 12.17
N VAL A 89 -9.28 8.08 12.43
CA VAL A 89 -8.43 7.24 13.26
C VAL A 89 -7.39 6.55 12.37
N MET A 90 -6.11 6.70 12.74
CA MET A 90 -5.03 5.96 12.08
C MET A 90 -5.25 4.46 12.24
N VAL A 91 -5.36 3.77 11.12
CA VAL A 91 -5.51 2.31 11.06
C VAL A 91 -4.15 1.64 11.00
N ASP A 92 -3.27 2.15 10.13
CA ASP A 92 -1.96 1.56 9.90
C ASP A 92 -1.00 2.56 9.23
N THR A 93 0.30 2.31 9.37
CA THR A 93 1.36 3.10 8.74
C THR A 93 2.54 2.23 8.37
N VAL A 94 3.22 2.58 7.28
CA VAL A 94 4.46 1.96 6.83
C VAL A 94 5.46 3.04 6.49
N THR A 95 6.69 2.88 6.96
CA THR A 95 7.82 3.74 6.60
C THR A 95 8.87 2.87 5.94
N TYR A 96 9.36 3.30 4.78
CA TYR A 96 10.36 2.58 4.00
C TYR A 96 11.49 3.52 3.57
N GLY A 97 12.67 2.96 3.35
CA GLY A 97 13.88 3.67 2.92
C GLY A 97 14.08 3.71 1.41
N ASP A 98 15.21 4.32 1.01
CA ASP A 98 15.63 4.43 -0.38
C ASP A 98 15.74 3.05 -1.04
N GLY A 99 14.96 2.84 -2.09
CA GLY A 99 14.90 1.60 -2.87
C GLY A 99 14.19 0.43 -2.19
N GLU A 100 13.64 0.58 -0.98
CA GLU A 100 13.06 -0.55 -0.24
C GLU A 100 11.70 -1.00 -0.76
N ALA A 101 10.92 -0.07 -1.32
CA ALA A 101 9.59 -0.33 -1.90
C ALA A 101 9.59 -0.32 -3.44
N GLY A 102 10.75 -0.33 -4.08
CA GLY A 102 10.85 -0.33 -5.54
C GLY A 102 12.22 0.13 -6.00
N THR A 103 12.75 -0.49 -7.06
CA THR A 103 13.98 -0.02 -7.72
C THR A 103 13.91 -0.24 -9.22
N ASP A 104 14.61 0.60 -9.98
CA ASP A 104 14.70 0.48 -11.44
C ASP A 104 15.49 -0.74 -11.92
N THR A 105 16.30 -1.35 -11.05
CA THR A 105 17.21 -2.45 -11.41
C THR A 105 16.76 -3.82 -10.92
N ASN A 106 16.01 -3.85 -9.83
CA ASN A 106 15.38 -5.04 -9.24
C ASN A 106 13.93 -4.66 -8.91
N VAL A 107 12.96 -5.28 -9.60
CA VAL A 107 11.54 -5.13 -9.26
C VAL A 107 11.33 -5.75 -7.88
N VAL A 108 11.20 -4.90 -6.86
CA VAL A 108 11.00 -5.27 -5.46
C VAL A 108 9.84 -4.48 -4.88
N SER A 109 9.21 -5.02 -3.85
CA SER A 109 8.16 -4.36 -3.07
C SER A 109 8.50 -4.42 -1.58
N TYR A 110 7.80 -3.62 -0.77
CA TYR A 110 7.90 -3.65 0.68
C TYR A 110 6.64 -4.31 1.24
N ALA A 111 6.79 -5.50 1.81
CA ALA A 111 5.70 -6.41 2.16
C ALA A 111 5.74 -6.83 3.63
N ARG A 112 4.60 -7.10 4.25
CA ARG A 112 4.56 -7.72 5.60
C ARG A 112 5.05 -9.17 5.53
N ILE A 113 6.18 -9.46 6.17
CA ILE A 113 6.78 -10.80 6.18
C ILE A 113 7.14 -11.21 7.62
N PRO A 114 6.57 -12.29 8.18
CA PRO A 114 5.57 -13.18 7.58
C PRO A 114 4.26 -12.48 7.24
N ASP A 115 3.54 -13.01 6.25
CA ASP A 115 2.27 -12.44 5.77
C ASP A 115 1.34 -12.02 6.91
N LEU A 116 0.77 -10.82 6.80
CA LEU A 116 -0.17 -10.17 7.73
C LEU A 116 0.35 -9.86 9.15
N THR A 117 1.42 -10.50 9.60
CA THR A 117 1.82 -10.53 11.03
C THR A 117 3.24 -10.03 11.28
N GLY A 118 4.05 -10.03 10.23
CA GLY A 118 5.43 -9.60 10.28
C GLY A 118 5.65 -8.11 10.20
N ALA A 119 6.92 -7.75 10.36
CA ALA A 119 7.40 -6.44 9.99
C ALA A 119 7.40 -6.32 8.45
N PHE A 120 7.33 -5.08 7.96
CA PHE A 120 7.59 -4.83 6.56
C PHE A 120 9.06 -5.12 6.22
N GLN A 121 9.28 -5.78 5.09
CA GLN A 121 10.59 -6.15 4.56
C GLN A 121 10.58 -6.04 3.04
N THR A 122 11.73 -5.67 2.45
CA THR A 122 11.89 -5.67 0.99
C THR A 122 11.92 -7.10 0.46
N THR A 123 11.09 -7.40 -0.53
CA THR A 123 11.07 -8.70 -1.21
C THR A 123 11.17 -8.56 -2.73
N ALA A 124 11.78 -9.54 -3.38
CA ALA A 124 11.77 -9.67 -4.84
C ALA A 124 10.49 -10.34 -5.38
N THR A 125 9.62 -10.85 -4.49
CA THR A 125 8.35 -11.46 -4.88
C THR A 125 7.23 -10.46 -4.67
N VAL A 126 6.85 -9.76 -5.74
CA VAL A 126 5.77 -8.77 -5.72
C VAL A 126 4.41 -9.46 -5.86
N THR A 127 3.49 -9.24 -4.92
CA THR A 127 2.30 -10.11 -4.71
C THR A 127 0.94 -9.38 -4.75
N PRO A 128 0.62 -8.58 -5.78
CA PRO A 128 -0.65 -7.88 -5.85
C PRO A 128 -1.83 -8.87 -5.87
N GLY A 129 -2.74 -8.71 -4.92
CA GLY A 129 -3.94 -9.53 -4.75
C GLY A 129 -3.66 -10.92 -4.19
N ALA A 130 -2.50 -11.15 -3.58
CA ALA A 130 -2.06 -12.47 -3.12
C ALA A 130 -1.28 -12.39 -1.80
N ALA A 131 -1.13 -13.54 -1.13
CA ALA A 131 -0.36 -13.62 0.10
C ALA A 131 1.13 -13.30 -0.12
N ASN A 132 1.71 -12.52 0.79
CA ASN A 132 3.13 -12.21 0.82
C ASN A 132 3.98 -13.50 1.00
N PRO A 133 5.22 -13.53 0.50
CA PRO A 133 6.08 -14.70 0.63
C PRO A 133 6.45 -14.97 2.11
N ALA A 134 6.77 -16.23 2.41
CA ALA A 134 7.19 -16.63 3.76
C ALA A 134 8.59 -16.09 4.16
N THR A 135 9.37 -15.64 3.18
CA THR A 135 10.70 -15.05 3.34
C THR A 135 10.86 -13.89 2.37
N PRO A 136 11.68 -12.86 2.70
CA PRO A 136 11.95 -11.75 1.80
C PRO A 136 12.62 -12.18 0.48
#